data_AF-A0A0D6R5C2-F1
#
_entry.id   AF-A0A0D6R5C2-F1
#
_cell.length_a   1.000
_cell.length_b   1.000
_cell.length_c   1.000
_cell.angle_alpha   90.00
_cell.angle_beta   90.00
_cell.angle_gamma   90.00
#
_symmetry.space_group_name_H-M   'P 1'
#
loop_
_entity.id
_entity.type
_entity.pdbx_description
1 polymer ?
#
loop_
_entity_poly.entity_id
_entity_poly.type
_entity_poly.pdbx_seq_one_letter_code
_entity_poly.pdbx_strand_id
1 'polypeptide(L)'
;MAELKGSPRLMIVSDLDNTMVDHHDPESISLLRFNALWEADYRHDSLLVFSTGRSPTLYKELRKEKPLLTPDITIMSVGTEITYGDVMVPDKGWEEWLNQGWDRGIVVEEASKFPQLRFQVETEQRPHKVSFYIEKSSAPEVINKLSKQLDERQLDVKIIYSGGIDLDILPKGAGKGQALAYLLKKFDSEGKSPLNTLVCGDSGNDAELFSVADVYGVMVSNAQEELLQWYAENAKGNPKTIHASERCAAGIIQAMQHFNLDPNISPRDVMGHCQNGPKYFSLGHEVVEFYLLCEKWRRAEVEDSNEIFQRLESAVDSNCSLVHPWGVEENLFTEVDVLRNCYGDQKGKQYRIWIDRIRPLKISSDIWLVKFDKWELIEKERHCSLTTALLKTKHDAPNALVWFHIHATWRDGCGNRNILFFSI
;
A
#
# COMPACT_ATOMS: atom_id res chain seq x y z
N MET A 1 16.22 7.26 -0.03
CA MET A 1 15.41 6.12 -0.48
C MET A 1 15.93 4.87 0.19
N ALA A 2 15.09 3.88 0.51
CA ALA A 2 15.60 2.55 0.82
C ALA A 2 16.49 2.11 -0.35
N GLU A 3 17.70 1.61 -0.07
CA GLU A 3 18.69 1.31 -1.10
C GLU A 3 18.26 0.09 -1.93
N LEU A 4 17.34 0.30 -2.88
CA LEU A 4 17.21 -0.61 -4.00
C LEU A 4 18.55 -0.61 -4.73
N LYS A 5 19.13 -1.81 -4.83
CA LYS A 5 20.46 -2.05 -5.43
C LYS A 5 20.46 -1.89 -6.96
N GLY A 6 19.30 -1.73 -7.59
CA GLY A 6 19.14 -1.53 -9.03
C GLY A 6 17.75 -1.01 -9.40
N SER A 7 17.39 -1.11 -10.68
CA SER A 7 16.05 -0.78 -11.17
C SER A 7 14.97 -1.63 -10.49
N PRO A 8 13.89 -1.02 -9.98
CA PRO A 8 12.76 -1.77 -9.44
C PRO A 8 12.14 -2.66 -10.52
N ARG A 9 11.82 -3.91 -10.19
CA ARG A 9 11.13 -4.82 -11.12
C ARG A 9 9.73 -4.31 -11.47
N LEU A 10 9.01 -3.81 -10.46
CA LEU A 10 7.68 -3.24 -10.59
C LEU A 10 7.56 -2.00 -9.70
N MET A 11 6.90 -0.97 -10.20
CA MET A 11 6.40 0.14 -9.40
C MET A 11 4.87 0.15 -9.48
N ILE A 12 4.20 -0.05 -8.35
CA ILE A 12 2.73 0.12 -8.26
C ILE A 12 2.45 1.52 -7.73
N VAL A 13 1.64 2.28 -8.46
CA VAL A 13 1.20 3.64 -8.11
C VAL A 13 -0.31 3.62 -7.96
N SER A 14 -0.79 3.49 -6.73
CA SER A 14 -2.21 3.29 -6.47
C SER A 14 -2.80 4.48 -5.73
N ASP A 15 -3.97 4.92 -6.18
CA ASP A 15 -4.86 5.65 -5.27
C ASP A 15 -5.27 4.80 -4.07
N LEU A 16 -5.72 5.45 -3.00
CA LEU A 16 -6.13 4.80 -1.77
C LEU A 16 -7.63 4.59 -1.70
N ASP A 17 -8.41 5.65 -1.73
CA ASP A 17 -9.84 5.61 -1.38
C ASP A 17 -10.64 5.01 -2.53
N ASN A 18 -11.33 3.90 -2.30
CA ASN A 18 -12.05 3.15 -3.34
C ASN A 18 -11.14 2.54 -4.43
N THR A 19 -9.82 2.63 -4.32
CA THR A 19 -8.85 1.96 -5.20
C THR A 19 -8.06 0.89 -4.44
N MET A 20 -7.17 1.25 -3.52
CA MET A 20 -6.48 0.26 -2.67
C MET A 20 -7.38 -0.19 -1.51
N VAL A 21 -8.13 0.74 -0.94
CA VAL A 21 -9.00 0.55 0.22
C VAL A 21 -10.45 0.47 -0.23
N ASP A 22 -11.15 -0.56 0.20
CA ASP A 22 -12.61 -0.57 0.15
C ASP A 22 -13.18 -0.10 1.50
N HIS A 23 -13.91 1.01 1.46
CA HIS A 23 -14.59 1.56 2.64
C HIS A 23 -15.85 0.76 3.01
N HIS A 24 -16.35 -0.07 2.10
CA HIS A 24 -17.50 -0.94 2.33
C HIS A 24 -17.10 -2.34 2.80
N ASP A 25 -15.80 -2.64 2.83
CA ASP A 25 -15.27 -3.90 3.36
C ASP A 25 -14.71 -3.69 4.78
N PRO A 26 -15.45 -4.11 5.83
CA PRO A 26 -14.95 -4.03 7.21
C PRO A 26 -13.81 -4.99 7.50
N GLU A 27 -13.70 -6.09 6.74
CA GLU A 27 -12.67 -7.13 6.92
C GLU A 27 -11.41 -6.83 6.11
N SER A 28 -11.48 -5.90 5.15
CA SER A 28 -10.36 -5.50 4.29
C SER A 28 -9.70 -6.68 3.56
N ILE A 29 -10.50 -7.66 3.12
CA ILE A 29 -10.03 -8.95 2.58
C ILE A 29 -9.17 -8.72 1.35
N SER A 30 -9.63 -7.93 0.39
CA SER A 30 -8.88 -7.65 -0.85
C SER A 30 -7.58 -6.89 -0.59
N LEU A 31 -7.59 -5.96 0.37
CA LEU A 31 -6.38 -5.26 0.81
C LEU A 31 -5.38 -6.23 1.45
N LEU A 32 -5.84 -7.11 2.34
CA LEU A 32 -5.00 -8.12 2.98
C LEU A 32 -4.43 -9.14 1.97
N ARG A 33 -5.16 -9.47 0.90
CA ARG A 33 -4.66 -10.27 -0.24
C ARG A 33 -3.52 -9.55 -0.96
N PHE A 34 -3.70 -8.26 -1.27
CA PHE A 34 -2.64 -7.45 -1.87
C PHE A 34 -1.41 -7.36 -0.95
N ASN A 35 -1.61 -7.11 0.34
CA ASN A 35 -0.52 -7.01 1.31
C ASN A 35 0.35 -8.27 1.35
N ALA A 36 -0.30 -9.44 1.40
CA ALA A 36 0.40 -10.71 1.43
C ALA A 36 1.22 -10.95 0.16
N LEU A 37 0.66 -10.65 -1.03
CA LEU A 37 1.37 -10.74 -2.30
C LEU A 37 2.58 -9.78 -2.34
N TRP A 38 2.37 -8.53 -1.92
CA TRP A 38 3.40 -7.51 -1.99
C TRP A 38 4.59 -7.83 -1.07
N GLU A 39 4.33 -8.15 0.20
CA GLU A 39 5.39 -8.43 1.18
C GLU A 39 6.08 -9.78 0.91
N ALA A 40 5.34 -10.77 0.41
CA ALA A 40 5.94 -12.04 0.00
C ALA A 40 6.88 -11.85 -1.19
N ASP A 41 6.38 -11.26 -2.28
CA ASP A 41 7.02 -11.46 -3.58
C ASP A 41 7.63 -10.21 -4.19
N TYR A 42 7.33 -9.00 -3.69
CA TYR A 42 7.74 -7.74 -4.34
C TYR A 42 8.54 -6.79 -3.46
N ARG A 43 8.35 -6.83 -2.13
CA ARG A 43 8.93 -5.81 -1.24
C ARG A 43 10.44 -5.63 -1.35
N HIS A 44 11.15 -6.68 -1.75
CA HIS A 44 12.61 -6.72 -1.79
C HIS A 44 13.23 -6.09 -3.06
N ASP A 45 12.47 -5.94 -4.15
CA ASP A 45 12.98 -5.51 -5.45
C ASP A 45 12.03 -4.58 -6.23
N SER A 46 10.94 -4.13 -5.61
CA SER A 46 9.91 -3.28 -6.23
C SER A 46 9.57 -2.07 -5.35
N LEU A 47 8.78 -1.15 -5.91
CA LEU A 47 8.35 0.09 -5.24
C LEU A 47 6.84 0.16 -5.10
N LEU A 48 6.37 0.41 -3.88
CA LEU A 48 4.98 0.73 -3.60
C LEU A 48 4.83 2.24 -3.44
N VAL A 49 3.99 2.84 -4.27
CA VAL A 49 3.66 4.26 -4.24
C VAL A 49 2.17 4.41 -3.97
N PHE A 50 1.82 5.11 -2.90
CA PHE A 50 0.43 5.54 -2.69
C PHE A 50 0.26 6.95 -3.20
N SER A 51 -0.72 7.16 -4.09
CA SER A 51 -1.01 8.43 -4.76
C SER A 51 -2.43 8.89 -4.46
N THR A 52 -2.60 9.58 -3.34
CA THR A 52 -3.91 9.90 -2.76
C THR A 52 -4.26 11.39 -2.84
N GLY A 53 -5.57 11.68 -2.87
CA GLY A 53 -6.09 13.03 -2.69
C GLY A 53 -5.99 13.55 -1.25
N ARG A 54 -5.85 12.64 -0.27
CA ARG A 54 -5.76 12.96 1.16
C ARG A 54 -4.55 13.81 1.49
N SER A 55 -4.72 14.73 2.44
CA SER A 55 -3.61 15.39 3.13
C SER A 55 -2.75 14.42 3.95
N PRO A 56 -1.51 14.82 4.32
CA PRO A 56 -0.67 14.03 5.21
C PRO A 56 -1.33 13.65 6.54
N THR A 57 -2.22 14.50 7.05
CA THR A 57 -2.99 14.22 8.27
C THR A 57 -4.02 13.11 8.02
N LEU A 58 -4.87 13.26 7.01
CA LEU A 58 -5.92 12.27 6.70
C LEU A 58 -5.34 10.94 6.20
N TYR A 59 -4.17 10.95 5.55
CA TYR A 59 -3.44 9.74 5.20
C TYR A 59 -2.96 8.97 6.44
N LYS A 60 -2.38 9.67 7.43
CA LYS A 60 -1.97 9.06 8.70
C LYS A 60 -3.17 8.47 9.46
N GLU A 61 -4.33 9.13 9.40
CA GLU A 61 -5.57 8.61 9.98
C GLU A 61 -6.04 7.34 9.27
N LEU A 62 -6.06 7.32 7.93
CA LEU A 62 -6.43 6.12 7.18
C LEU A 62 -5.53 4.92 7.51
N ARG A 63 -4.22 5.12 7.70
CA ARG A 63 -3.31 4.07 8.17
C ARG A 63 -3.64 3.56 9.58
N LYS A 64 -4.26 4.40 10.42
CA LYS A 64 -4.77 4.00 11.73
C LYS A 64 -6.12 3.27 11.66
N GLU A 65 -6.81 3.31 10.53
CA GLU A 65 -8.13 2.70 10.36
C GLU A 65 -8.05 1.38 9.59
N LYS A 66 -7.18 1.31 8.60
CA LYS A 66 -7.07 0.19 7.65
C LYS A 66 -5.70 -0.48 7.74
N PRO A 67 -5.57 -1.78 7.42
CA PRO A 67 -4.30 -2.50 7.43
C PRO A 67 -3.46 -2.13 6.21
N LEU A 68 -3.12 -0.85 6.04
CA LEU A 68 -2.27 -0.39 4.94
C LEU A 68 -0.81 -0.76 5.20
N LEU A 69 -0.14 -1.31 4.19
CA LEU A 69 1.32 -1.43 4.19
C LEU A 69 1.99 -0.06 4.29
N THR A 70 3.26 -0.08 4.72
CA THR A 70 4.11 1.11 4.63
C THR A 70 4.66 1.22 3.20
N PRO A 71 4.26 2.25 2.42
CA PRO A 71 4.76 2.43 1.06
C PRO A 71 6.21 2.93 1.08
N ASP A 72 6.88 2.85 -0.06
CA ASP A 72 8.21 3.42 -0.25
C ASP A 72 8.13 4.93 -0.54
N ILE A 73 7.04 5.34 -1.22
CA ILE A 73 6.76 6.74 -1.59
C ILE A 73 5.28 7.02 -1.35
N THR A 74 4.98 8.22 -0.83
CA THR A 74 3.60 8.72 -0.77
C THR A 74 3.51 10.03 -1.52
N ILE A 75 2.63 10.04 -2.53
CA ILE A 75 2.15 11.23 -3.23
C ILE A 75 0.81 11.60 -2.59
N MET A 76 0.73 12.77 -1.98
CA MET A 76 -0.43 13.23 -1.20
C MET A 76 -1.01 14.50 -1.78
N SER A 77 -2.20 14.87 -1.30
CA SER A 77 -2.87 16.12 -1.67
C SER A 77 -2.94 16.32 -3.18
N VAL A 78 -3.36 15.25 -3.88
CA VAL A 78 -3.55 15.23 -5.35
C VAL A 78 -2.25 15.56 -6.11
N GLY A 79 -1.12 15.06 -5.62
CA GLY A 79 0.17 15.24 -6.30
C GLY A 79 0.92 16.50 -5.92
N THR A 80 0.50 17.22 -4.89
CA THR A 80 1.18 18.45 -4.46
C THR A 80 2.27 18.20 -3.42
N GLU A 81 2.26 17.05 -2.76
CA GLU A 81 3.26 16.66 -1.77
C GLU A 81 3.82 15.27 -2.12
N ILE A 82 5.14 15.14 -2.27
CA ILE A 82 5.84 13.86 -2.43
C ILE A 82 6.67 13.63 -1.18
N THR A 83 6.56 12.44 -0.59
CA THR A 83 7.33 12.06 0.60
C THR A 83 7.93 10.66 0.47
N TYR A 84 9.05 10.42 1.15
CA TYR A 84 9.80 9.19 1.07
C TYR A 84 9.89 8.44 2.41
N GLY A 85 9.66 7.13 2.34
CA GLY A 85 9.84 6.18 3.44
C GLY A 85 8.93 6.41 4.65
N ASP A 86 9.19 5.62 5.69
CA ASP A 86 8.33 5.52 6.87
C ASP A 86 8.13 6.85 7.62
N VAL A 87 9.17 7.70 7.65
CA VAL A 87 9.15 9.00 8.33
C VAL A 87 8.60 10.12 7.42
N MET A 88 8.24 9.79 6.18
CA MET A 88 7.66 10.70 5.18
C MET A 88 8.49 11.98 4.98
N VAL A 89 9.77 11.81 4.61
CA VAL A 89 10.65 12.94 4.31
C VAL A 89 10.16 13.64 3.02
N PRO A 90 9.85 14.95 3.05
CA PRO A 90 9.39 15.66 1.85
C PRO A 90 10.43 15.73 0.74
N ASP A 91 9.99 15.68 -0.51
CA ASP A 91 10.80 16.01 -1.68
C ASP A 91 10.88 17.53 -1.86
N LYS A 92 12.02 18.10 -1.48
CA LYS A 92 12.28 19.54 -1.62
C LYS A 92 12.35 20.01 -3.08
N GLY A 93 12.84 19.16 -3.99
CA GLY A 93 12.92 19.51 -5.41
C GLY A 93 11.55 19.61 -6.04
N TRP A 94 10.61 18.75 -5.62
CA TRP A 94 9.20 18.85 -6.02
C TRP A 94 8.53 20.10 -5.45
N GLU A 95 8.75 20.41 -4.18
CA GLU A 95 8.22 21.63 -3.55
C GLU A 95 8.69 22.90 -4.27
N GLU A 96 9.99 22.99 -4.58
CA GLU A 96 10.58 24.10 -5.33
C GLU A 96 10.02 24.20 -6.76
N TRP A 97 9.78 23.07 -7.42
CA TRP A 97 9.15 23.03 -8.74
C TRP A 97 7.73 23.62 -8.72
N LEU A 98 6.93 23.27 -7.71
CA LEU A 98 5.54 23.72 -7.58
C LEU A 98 5.38 25.20 -7.17
N ASN A 99 6.44 25.83 -6.65
CA ASN A 99 6.42 27.26 -6.31
C ASN A 99 6.36 28.16 -7.57
N GLN A 100 6.67 27.64 -8.75
CA GLN A 100 6.72 28.42 -9.98
C GLN A 100 5.31 28.75 -10.48
N GLY A 101 4.98 30.04 -10.58
CA GLY A 101 3.68 30.49 -11.10
C GLY A 101 2.49 30.25 -10.16
N TRP A 102 2.76 29.96 -8.88
CA TRP A 102 1.75 29.70 -7.86
C TRP A 102 1.73 30.79 -6.78
N ASP A 103 0.55 31.32 -6.48
CA ASP A 103 0.30 32.16 -5.30
C ASP A 103 -1.02 31.73 -4.65
N ARG A 104 -0.89 31.03 -3.52
CA ARG A 104 -2.03 30.54 -2.76
C ARG A 104 -2.94 31.67 -2.27
N GLY A 105 -2.38 32.83 -1.92
CA GLY A 105 -3.14 33.97 -1.43
C GLY A 105 -4.10 34.51 -2.48
N ILE A 106 -3.62 34.67 -3.70
CA ILE A 106 -4.44 35.11 -4.84
C ILE A 106 -5.51 34.07 -5.18
N VAL A 107 -5.18 32.78 -5.14
CA VAL A 107 -6.18 31.70 -5.37
C VAL A 107 -7.33 31.78 -4.37
N VAL A 108 -7.01 31.94 -3.08
CA VAL A 108 -8.02 32.09 -2.02
C VAL A 108 -8.84 33.37 -2.21
N GLU A 109 -8.18 34.49 -2.56
CA GLU A 109 -8.83 35.77 -2.86
C GLU A 109 -9.87 35.64 -3.98
N GLU A 110 -9.48 35.10 -5.13
CA GLU A 110 -10.38 34.93 -6.28
C GLU A 110 -11.49 33.91 -6.01
N ALA A 111 -11.15 32.76 -5.42
CA ALA A 111 -12.14 31.73 -5.11
C ALA A 111 -13.19 32.20 -4.10
N SER A 112 -12.82 33.08 -3.16
CA SER A 112 -13.75 33.63 -2.15
C SER A 112 -14.88 34.48 -2.75
N LYS A 113 -14.74 34.93 -4.01
CA LYS A 113 -15.75 35.70 -4.74
C LYS A 113 -16.92 34.84 -5.23
N PHE A 114 -16.81 33.51 -5.17
CA PHE A 114 -17.83 32.57 -5.61
C PHE A 114 -18.60 32.01 -4.40
N PRO A 115 -19.86 32.44 -4.17
CA PRO A 115 -20.65 31.94 -3.04
C PRO A 115 -20.99 30.45 -3.12
N GLN A 116 -20.85 29.83 -4.30
CA GLN A 116 -21.04 28.40 -4.51
C GLN A 116 -19.88 27.54 -3.96
N LEU A 117 -18.72 28.16 -3.71
CA LEU A 117 -17.54 27.46 -3.20
C LEU A 117 -17.51 27.50 -1.68
N ARG A 118 -17.52 26.32 -1.06
CA ARG A 118 -17.36 26.18 0.39
C ARG A 118 -16.02 25.52 0.68
N PHE A 119 -15.16 26.14 1.48
CA PHE A 119 -13.89 25.52 1.89
C PHE A 119 -14.10 24.13 2.49
N GLN A 120 -13.22 23.20 2.14
CA GLN A 120 -13.07 21.95 2.88
C GLN A 120 -12.37 22.19 4.23
N VAL A 121 -12.26 21.14 5.04
CA VAL A 121 -11.60 21.18 6.36
C VAL A 121 -10.17 21.69 6.28
N GLU A 122 -9.67 22.31 7.35
CA GLU A 122 -8.35 22.96 7.41
C GLU A 122 -7.20 22.02 7.02
N THR A 123 -7.29 20.73 7.37
CA THR A 123 -6.27 19.73 7.03
C THR A 123 -6.10 19.53 5.53
N GLU A 124 -7.14 19.78 4.73
CA GLU A 124 -7.12 19.70 3.27
C GLU A 124 -6.63 20.98 2.60
N GLN A 125 -6.47 22.06 3.35
CA GLN A 125 -5.86 23.29 2.86
C GLN A 125 -4.33 23.18 2.98
N ARG A 126 -3.63 23.06 1.85
CA ARG A 126 -2.17 22.84 1.80
C ARG A 126 -1.45 24.04 1.15
N PRO A 127 -0.11 24.11 1.24
CA PRO A 127 0.65 25.19 0.60
C PRO A 127 0.40 25.30 -0.92
N HIS A 128 0.24 24.17 -1.61
CA HIS A 128 0.01 24.09 -3.06
C HIS A 128 -1.35 23.47 -3.43
N LYS A 129 -2.32 23.45 -2.50
CA LYS A 129 -3.68 22.95 -2.74
C LYS A 129 -4.69 23.81 -1.98
N VAL A 130 -5.71 24.29 -2.69
CA VAL A 130 -6.88 24.95 -2.09
C VAL A 130 -8.13 24.17 -2.48
N SER A 131 -8.82 23.63 -1.48
CA SER A 131 -9.91 22.67 -1.68
C SER A 131 -11.27 23.24 -1.30
N PHE A 132 -12.28 22.97 -2.12
CA PHE A 132 -13.66 23.38 -1.93
C PHE A 132 -14.63 22.22 -2.14
N TYR A 133 -15.84 22.39 -1.62
CA TYR A 133 -17.03 21.67 -2.02
C TYR A 133 -17.84 22.56 -2.97
N ILE A 134 -18.40 21.95 -4.02
CA ILE A 134 -19.28 22.58 -4.99
C ILE A 134 -20.38 21.60 -5.43
N GLU A 135 -21.59 22.11 -5.67
CA GLU A 135 -22.67 21.29 -6.23
C GLU A 135 -22.42 20.96 -7.71
N LYS A 136 -22.67 19.71 -8.11
CA LYS A 136 -22.46 19.20 -9.48
C LYS A 136 -23.10 20.08 -10.56
N SER A 137 -24.27 20.67 -10.28
CA SER A 137 -24.99 21.57 -11.20
C SER A 137 -24.27 22.90 -11.45
N SER A 138 -23.56 23.42 -10.45
CA SER A 138 -22.88 24.72 -10.50
C SER A 138 -21.43 24.62 -10.98
N ALA A 139 -20.83 23.42 -10.88
CA ALA A 139 -19.40 23.20 -11.15
C ALA A 139 -18.94 23.69 -12.54
N PRO A 140 -19.61 23.36 -13.66
CA PRO A 140 -19.10 23.74 -14.98
C PRO A 140 -18.97 25.27 -15.19
N GLU A 141 -19.93 26.05 -14.68
CA GLU A 141 -19.92 27.51 -14.81
C GLU A 141 -18.86 28.16 -13.91
N VAL A 142 -18.79 27.73 -12.65
CA VAL A 142 -17.83 28.26 -11.67
C VAL A 142 -16.40 27.95 -12.08
N ILE A 143 -16.11 26.72 -12.51
CA ILE A 143 -14.78 26.31 -12.98
C ILE A 143 -14.32 27.19 -14.14
N ASN A 144 -15.17 27.41 -15.14
CA ASN A 144 -14.83 28.22 -16.31
C ASN A 144 -14.53 29.68 -15.93
N LYS A 145 -15.38 30.29 -15.08
CA LYS A 145 -15.18 31.68 -14.62
C LYS A 145 -13.94 31.83 -13.75
N LEU A 146 -13.75 30.93 -12.79
CA LEU A 146 -12.61 30.97 -11.87
C LEU A 146 -11.29 30.75 -12.61
N SER A 147 -11.23 29.80 -13.56
CA SER A 147 -10.05 29.58 -14.39
C SER A 147 -9.64 30.87 -15.11
N LYS A 148 -10.59 31.58 -15.74
CA LYS A 148 -10.29 32.85 -16.44
C LYS A 148 -9.77 33.94 -15.50
N GLN A 149 -10.36 34.06 -14.30
CA GLN A 149 -9.92 35.06 -13.31
C GLN A 149 -8.50 34.77 -12.80
N LEU A 150 -8.17 33.50 -12.58
CA LEU A 150 -6.83 33.10 -12.15
C LEU A 150 -5.80 33.31 -13.28
N ASP A 151 -6.16 33.02 -14.53
CA ASP A 151 -5.33 33.30 -15.72
C ASP A 151 -5.07 34.80 -15.88
N GLU A 152 -6.08 35.66 -15.69
CA GLU A 152 -5.97 37.13 -15.73
C GLU A 152 -5.01 37.67 -14.65
N ARG A 153 -4.90 36.97 -13.53
CA ARG A 153 -3.95 37.26 -12.44
C ARG A 153 -2.57 36.65 -12.68
N GLN A 154 -2.31 36.10 -13.86
CA GLN A 154 -1.04 35.48 -14.28
C GLN A 154 -0.64 34.26 -13.44
N LEU A 155 -1.63 33.56 -12.87
CA LEU A 155 -1.37 32.30 -12.19
C LEU A 155 -1.45 31.14 -13.17
N ASP A 156 -0.55 30.18 -13.03
CA ASP A 156 -0.56 28.94 -13.82
C ASP A 156 -1.15 27.82 -12.96
N VAL A 157 -2.48 27.70 -13.00
CA VAL A 157 -3.24 26.78 -12.14
C VAL A 157 -3.87 25.65 -12.92
N LYS A 158 -4.18 24.57 -12.19
CA LYS A 158 -5.07 23.49 -12.62
C LYS A 158 -6.21 23.39 -11.63
N ILE A 159 -7.43 23.22 -12.14
CA ILE A 159 -8.63 22.97 -11.36
C ILE A 159 -9.05 21.52 -11.59
N ILE A 160 -9.11 20.73 -10.53
CA ILE A 160 -9.51 19.32 -10.55
C ILE A 160 -10.87 19.20 -9.88
N TYR A 161 -11.82 18.58 -10.58
CA TYR A 161 -13.13 18.24 -10.04
C TYR A 161 -13.24 16.72 -9.94
N SER A 162 -13.60 16.19 -8.76
CA SER A 162 -13.65 14.74 -8.52
C SER A 162 -14.76 14.37 -7.54
N GLY A 163 -15.22 13.12 -7.60
CA GLY A 163 -16.18 12.58 -6.63
C GLY A 163 -17.56 13.26 -6.68
N GLY A 164 -17.83 14.04 -7.73
CA GLY A 164 -19.09 14.75 -7.91
C GLY A 164 -19.34 15.91 -6.94
N ILE A 165 -18.35 16.32 -6.14
CA ILE A 165 -18.50 17.38 -5.12
C ILE A 165 -17.21 18.13 -4.81
N ASP A 166 -16.05 17.50 -4.97
CA ASP A 166 -14.76 18.08 -4.57
C ASP A 166 -14.16 18.90 -5.70
N LEU A 167 -13.67 20.09 -5.36
CA LEU A 167 -12.97 20.98 -6.27
C LEU A 167 -11.62 21.42 -5.69
N ASP A 168 -10.55 21.03 -6.34
CA ASP A 168 -9.18 21.34 -5.93
C ASP A 168 -8.52 22.30 -6.92
N ILE A 169 -7.91 23.36 -6.40
CA ILE A 169 -7.09 24.31 -7.18
C ILE A 169 -5.63 24.11 -6.79
N LEU A 170 -4.81 23.80 -7.79
CA LEU A 170 -3.41 23.41 -7.65
C LEU A 170 -2.55 24.22 -8.63
N PRO A 171 -1.22 24.27 -8.47
CA PRO A 171 -0.30 24.66 -9.55
C PRO A 171 -0.54 23.77 -10.79
N LYS A 172 -0.40 24.32 -12.01
CA LYS A 172 -0.62 23.55 -13.24
C LYS A 172 0.33 22.38 -13.41
N GLY A 173 1.58 22.53 -12.93
CA GLY A 173 2.58 21.49 -12.88
C GLY A 173 2.35 20.42 -11.82
N ALA A 174 1.31 20.55 -10.97
CA ALA A 174 0.90 19.54 -10.01
C ALA A 174 -0.11 18.54 -10.62
N GLY A 175 -0.53 17.59 -9.80
CA GLY A 175 -1.41 16.49 -10.18
C GLY A 175 -0.73 15.14 -9.99
N LYS A 176 -1.53 14.08 -9.79
CA LYS A 176 -1.02 12.72 -9.59
C LYS A 176 -0.13 12.25 -10.76
N GLY A 177 -0.55 12.53 -11.99
CA GLY A 177 0.23 12.19 -13.20
C GLY A 177 1.54 12.96 -13.31
N GLN A 178 1.55 14.26 -12.99
CA GLN A 178 2.78 15.08 -13.01
C GLN A 178 3.77 14.67 -11.92
N ALA A 179 3.27 14.37 -10.72
CA ALA A 179 4.09 13.83 -9.63
C ALA A 179 4.72 12.48 -10.02
N LEU A 180 3.96 11.60 -10.67
CA LEU A 180 4.48 10.34 -11.21
C LEU A 180 5.54 10.57 -12.31
N ALA A 181 5.27 11.46 -13.27
CA ALA A 181 6.23 11.79 -14.33
C ALA A 181 7.54 12.36 -13.76
N TYR A 182 7.45 13.21 -12.72
CA TYR A 182 8.60 13.71 -11.98
C TYR A 182 9.42 12.58 -11.34
N LEU A 183 8.76 11.64 -10.66
CA LEU A 183 9.42 10.49 -10.04
C LEU A 183 10.11 9.59 -11.08
N LEU A 184 9.43 9.27 -12.18
CA LEU A 184 10.00 8.46 -13.25
C LEU A 184 11.24 9.13 -13.85
N LYS A 185 11.18 10.43 -14.14
CA LYS A 185 12.33 11.21 -14.63
C LYS A 185 13.48 11.21 -13.63
N LYS A 186 13.18 11.33 -12.33
CA LYS A 186 14.19 11.28 -11.26
C LYS A 186 14.86 9.91 -11.22
N PHE A 187 14.10 8.82 -11.25
CA PHE A 187 14.65 7.47 -11.31
C PHE A 187 15.50 7.22 -12.54
N ASP A 188 15.08 7.73 -13.70
CA ASP A 188 15.84 7.63 -14.94
C ASP A 188 17.21 8.34 -14.84
N SER A 189 17.22 9.54 -14.27
CA SER A 189 18.46 10.28 -14.02
C SER A 189 19.42 9.58 -13.04
N GLU A 190 18.88 8.73 -12.17
CA GLU A 190 19.65 7.91 -11.23
C GLU A 190 20.05 6.55 -11.81
N GLY A 191 19.66 6.23 -13.05
CA GLY A 191 19.90 4.94 -13.69
C GLY A 191 19.09 3.79 -13.06
N LYS A 192 17.93 4.11 -12.47
CA LYS A 192 17.07 3.20 -11.70
C LYS A 192 15.62 3.21 -12.17
N SER A 193 15.37 3.47 -13.45
CA SER A 193 14.03 3.42 -14.04
C SER A 193 13.34 2.07 -13.74
N PRO A 194 12.11 2.07 -13.20
CA PRO A 194 11.35 0.84 -12.99
C PRO A 194 11.15 0.09 -14.31
N LEU A 195 11.28 -1.23 -14.29
CA LEU A 195 11.08 -2.07 -15.48
C LEU A 195 9.61 -2.10 -15.92
N ASN A 196 8.70 -2.09 -14.95
CA ASN A 196 7.27 -2.00 -15.15
C ASN A 196 6.68 -0.98 -14.20
N THR A 197 5.70 -0.21 -14.66
CA THR A 197 4.91 0.69 -13.81
C THR A 197 3.43 0.38 -14.01
N LEU A 198 2.71 0.13 -12.92
CA LEU A 198 1.27 -0.09 -12.92
C LEU A 198 0.60 1.04 -12.13
N VAL A 199 -0.25 1.82 -12.79
CA VAL A 199 -1.08 2.85 -12.15
C VAL A 199 -2.49 2.31 -11.87
N CYS A 200 -3.04 2.67 -10.72
CA CYS A 200 -4.35 2.22 -10.26
C CYS A 200 -5.17 3.42 -9.78
N GLY A 201 -6.42 3.54 -10.23
CA GLY A 201 -7.31 4.62 -9.81
C GLY A 201 -8.79 4.32 -10.03
N ASP A 202 -9.64 5.16 -9.45
CA ASP A 202 -11.09 5.04 -9.53
C ASP A 202 -11.79 6.36 -9.91
N SER A 203 -11.14 7.53 -9.75
CA SER A 203 -11.82 8.83 -9.89
C SER A 203 -11.11 9.80 -10.84
N GLY A 204 -11.71 10.97 -11.06
CA GLY A 204 -11.21 11.96 -12.01
C GLY A 204 -9.82 12.51 -11.66
N ASN A 205 -9.44 12.52 -10.38
CA ASN A 205 -8.11 12.97 -9.97
C ASN A 205 -6.99 11.97 -10.33
N ASP A 206 -7.36 10.76 -10.76
CA ASP A 206 -6.44 9.70 -11.22
C ASP A 206 -6.22 9.70 -12.72
N ALA A 207 -7.07 10.37 -13.50
CA ALA A 207 -7.05 10.34 -14.97
C ALA A 207 -5.66 10.61 -15.55
N GLU A 208 -4.93 11.58 -15.00
CA GLU A 208 -3.59 11.94 -15.46
C GLU A 208 -2.54 10.85 -15.25
N LEU A 209 -2.72 9.94 -14.28
CA LEU A 209 -1.82 8.80 -14.10
C LEU A 209 -1.80 7.92 -15.36
N PHE A 210 -2.97 7.71 -15.97
CA PHE A 210 -3.13 6.89 -17.16
C PHE A 210 -2.59 7.55 -18.44
N SER A 211 -2.33 8.86 -18.41
CA SER A 211 -1.68 9.60 -19.50
C SER A 211 -0.15 9.56 -19.45
N VAL A 212 0.45 9.08 -18.36
CA VAL A 212 1.90 8.98 -18.25
C VAL A 212 2.42 7.95 -19.25
N ALA A 213 3.50 8.28 -19.95
CA ALA A 213 4.07 7.40 -20.96
C ALA A 213 4.56 6.08 -20.35
N ASP A 214 4.39 5.00 -21.11
CA ASP A 214 4.89 3.65 -20.80
C ASP A 214 4.44 3.03 -19.47
N VAL A 215 3.28 3.43 -18.96
CA VAL A 215 2.64 2.77 -17.82
C VAL A 215 1.58 1.74 -18.26
N TYR A 216 1.42 0.69 -17.46
CA TYR A 216 0.20 -0.09 -17.40
C TYR A 216 -0.81 0.61 -16.51
N GLY A 217 -2.10 0.49 -16.82
CA GLY A 217 -3.17 1.14 -16.06
C GLY A 217 -4.33 0.21 -15.76
N VAL A 218 -4.86 0.31 -14.54
CA VAL A 218 -6.12 -0.32 -14.16
C VAL A 218 -7.09 0.69 -13.55
N MET A 219 -8.27 0.78 -14.13
CA MET A 219 -9.44 1.35 -13.47
C MET A 219 -10.16 0.21 -12.75
N VAL A 220 -10.37 0.34 -11.45
CA VAL A 220 -11.10 -0.67 -10.67
C VAL A 220 -12.58 -0.67 -11.03
N SER A 221 -13.31 -1.78 -10.81
CA SER A 221 -14.69 -1.91 -11.31
C SER A 221 -15.69 -0.91 -10.72
N ASN A 222 -15.33 -0.33 -9.57
CA ASN A 222 -16.08 0.71 -8.87
C ASN A 222 -15.62 2.13 -9.25
N ALA A 223 -14.94 2.31 -10.39
CA ALA A 223 -14.54 3.61 -10.90
C ALA A 223 -15.75 4.52 -11.13
N GLN A 224 -15.55 5.80 -10.87
CA GLN A 224 -16.53 6.87 -11.00
C GLN A 224 -16.77 7.26 -12.47
N GLU A 225 -17.92 7.87 -12.72
CA GLU A 225 -18.37 8.30 -14.05
C GLU A 225 -17.31 9.15 -14.77
N GLU A 226 -16.67 10.08 -14.05
CA GLU A 226 -15.68 10.98 -14.64
C GLU A 226 -14.43 10.26 -15.18
N LEU A 227 -13.94 9.21 -14.50
CA LEU A 227 -12.76 8.45 -14.97
C LEU A 227 -13.14 7.54 -16.14
N LEU A 228 -14.32 6.93 -16.10
CA LEU A 228 -14.83 6.10 -17.19
C LEU A 228 -15.07 6.92 -18.46
N GLN A 229 -15.59 8.15 -18.32
CA GLN A 229 -15.75 9.07 -19.43
C GLN A 229 -14.39 9.50 -19.99
N TRP A 230 -13.46 9.89 -19.11
CA TRP A 230 -12.09 10.19 -19.53
C TRP A 230 -11.46 9.03 -20.31
N TYR A 231 -11.63 7.79 -19.83
CA TYR A 231 -11.12 6.60 -20.51
C TYR A 231 -11.74 6.40 -21.89
N ALA A 232 -13.06 6.55 -22.01
CA ALA A 232 -13.77 6.42 -23.29
C ALA A 232 -13.28 7.44 -24.34
N GLU A 233 -12.87 8.63 -23.90
CA GLU A 233 -12.41 9.72 -24.76
C GLU A 233 -10.92 9.65 -25.08
N ASN A 234 -10.08 9.22 -24.14
CA ASN A 234 -8.62 9.39 -24.22
C ASN A 234 -7.82 8.08 -24.31
N ALA A 235 -8.32 6.99 -23.73
CA ALA A 235 -7.57 5.75 -23.56
C ALA A 235 -8.27 4.51 -24.15
N LYS A 236 -9.43 4.69 -24.80
CA LYS A 236 -10.19 3.62 -25.43
C LYS A 236 -9.34 2.93 -26.50
N GLY A 237 -9.05 1.65 -26.28
CA GLY A 237 -8.22 0.84 -27.19
C GLY A 237 -6.72 0.85 -26.87
N ASN A 238 -6.28 1.52 -25.80
CA ASN A 238 -4.92 1.38 -25.30
C ASN A 238 -4.75 -0.04 -24.69
N PRO A 239 -3.90 -0.91 -25.26
CA PRO A 239 -3.72 -2.28 -24.75
C PRO A 239 -3.02 -2.32 -23.39
N LYS A 240 -2.42 -1.20 -22.94
CA LYS A 240 -1.80 -1.08 -21.62
C LYS A 240 -2.78 -0.64 -20.53
N THR A 241 -4.05 -0.41 -20.85
CA THR A 241 -5.06 0.03 -19.88
C THR A 241 -6.26 -0.91 -19.89
N ILE A 242 -6.70 -1.32 -18.69
CA ILE A 242 -7.91 -2.12 -18.52
C ILE A 242 -8.90 -1.48 -17.55
N HIS A 243 -10.16 -1.83 -17.72
CA HIS A 243 -11.20 -1.68 -16.71
C HIS A 243 -11.42 -3.05 -16.07
N ALA A 244 -11.02 -3.19 -14.81
CA ALA A 244 -11.13 -4.43 -14.06
C ALA A 244 -12.60 -4.81 -13.81
N SER A 245 -12.89 -6.10 -13.70
CA SER A 245 -14.19 -6.58 -13.19
C SER A 245 -14.23 -6.59 -11.67
N GLU A 246 -13.05 -6.66 -11.03
CA GLU A 246 -12.90 -6.67 -9.58
C GLU A 246 -12.79 -5.26 -8.99
N ARG A 247 -13.30 -5.14 -7.75
CA ARG A 247 -13.34 -3.90 -6.98
C ARG A 247 -12.04 -3.68 -6.20
N CYS A 248 -11.64 -2.43 -6.04
CA CYS A 248 -10.51 -2.00 -5.23
C CYS A 248 -9.23 -2.87 -5.42
N ALA A 249 -8.53 -3.26 -4.35
CA ALA A 249 -7.28 -4.02 -4.40
C ALA A 249 -7.38 -5.36 -5.15
N ALA A 250 -8.56 -5.97 -5.24
CA ALA A 250 -8.75 -7.17 -6.06
C ALA A 250 -8.64 -6.84 -7.57
N GLY A 251 -9.08 -5.65 -7.99
CA GLY A 251 -8.85 -5.12 -9.34
C GLY A 251 -7.38 -4.89 -9.65
N ILE A 252 -6.59 -4.47 -8.66
CA ILE A 252 -5.13 -4.33 -8.80
C ILE A 252 -4.48 -5.69 -9.04
N ILE A 253 -4.82 -6.71 -8.24
CA ILE A 253 -4.33 -8.09 -8.44
C ILE A 253 -4.77 -8.64 -9.80
N GLN A 254 -6.03 -8.40 -10.20
CA GLN A 254 -6.53 -8.78 -11.53
C GLN A 254 -5.71 -8.15 -12.65
N ALA A 255 -5.31 -6.88 -12.52
CA ALA A 255 -4.45 -6.22 -13.50
C ALA A 255 -3.04 -6.83 -13.55
N MET A 256 -2.46 -7.18 -12.40
CA MET A 256 -1.19 -7.90 -12.36
C MET A 256 -1.27 -9.23 -13.12
N GLN A 257 -2.38 -9.96 -13.00
CA GLN A 257 -2.64 -11.17 -13.78
C GLN A 257 -2.79 -10.87 -15.27
N HIS A 258 -3.58 -9.86 -15.62
CA HIS A 258 -3.84 -9.49 -17.02
C HIS A 258 -2.56 -9.09 -17.76
N PHE A 259 -1.67 -8.33 -17.11
CA PHE A 259 -0.41 -7.85 -17.69
C PHE A 259 0.76 -8.82 -17.49
N ASN A 260 0.52 -10.03 -16.96
CA ASN A 260 1.55 -11.04 -16.64
C ASN A 260 2.70 -10.48 -15.77
N LEU A 261 2.35 -9.67 -14.77
CA LEU A 261 3.28 -9.16 -13.76
C LEU A 261 3.42 -10.23 -12.67
N ASP A 262 4.26 -11.24 -12.93
CA ASP A 262 4.47 -12.38 -12.03
C ASP A 262 5.42 -12.07 -10.86
N PRO A 263 5.17 -12.62 -9.65
CA PRO A 263 3.98 -13.41 -9.26
C PRO A 263 2.69 -12.57 -9.13
N ASN A 264 1.53 -13.14 -9.44
CA ASN A 264 0.23 -12.43 -9.44
C ASN A 264 -0.89 -13.19 -8.72
N ILE A 265 -0.52 -14.14 -7.85
CA ILE A 265 -1.45 -14.91 -7.02
C ILE A 265 -1.08 -14.65 -5.56
N SER A 266 -2.04 -14.17 -4.77
CA SER A 266 -1.79 -13.91 -3.35
C SER A 266 -1.56 -15.21 -2.58
N PRO A 267 -0.58 -15.27 -1.65
CA PRO A 267 -0.46 -16.37 -0.69
C PRO A 267 -1.75 -16.61 0.13
N ARG A 268 -2.63 -15.60 0.23
CA ARG A 268 -3.96 -15.77 0.86
C ARG A 268 -4.90 -16.67 0.07
N ASP A 269 -4.73 -16.77 -1.25
CA ASP A 269 -5.63 -17.51 -2.14
C ASP A 269 -5.18 -18.95 -2.36
N VAL A 270 -3.87 -19.21 -2.29
CA VAL A 270 -3.28 -20.54 -2.52
C VAL A 270 -2.46 -20.95 -1.31
N MET A 271 -2.89 -22.00 -0.61
CA MET A 271 -2.11 -22.62 0.48
C MET A 271 -1.41 -23.86 -0.07
N GLY A 272 -0.12 -24.02 0.22
CA GLY A 272 0.61 -25.26 -0.09
C GLY A 272 1.02 -25.48 -1.55
N HIS A 273 0.80 -24.52 -2.45
CA HIS A 273 1.42 -24.58 -3.78
C HIS A 273 2.81 -23.97 -3.75
N CYS A 274 3.82 -24.82 -3.50
CA CYS A 274 5.17 -24.61 -4.01
C CYS A 274 5.08 -24.47 -5.54
N GLN A 275 4.96 -23.27 -6.07
CA GLN A 275 5.05 -23.08 -7.50
C GLN A 275 6.49 -23.36 -7.93
N ASN A 276 6.62 -24.30 -8.88
CA ASN A 276 7.82 -24.58 -9.65
C ASN A 276 8.17 -23.38 -10.56
N GLY A 277 8.49 -22.25 -9.95
CA GLY A 277 9.14 -21.10 -10.56
C GLY A 277 10.65 -21.10 -10.28
N PRO A 278 11.43 -20.22 -10.92
CA PRO A 278 12.87 -20.13 -10.67
C PRO A 278 13.13 -19.94 -9.16
N LYS A 279 14.20 -20.57 -8.64
CA LYS A 279 14.63 -20.62 -7.21
C LYS A 279 14.97 -19.25 -6.58
N TYR A 280 14.20 -18.21 -6.85
CA TYR A 280 14.20 -16.97 -6.08
C TYR A 280 13.14 -17.09 -4.99
N PHE A 281 13.37 -18.02 -4.04
CA PHE A 281 12.56 -18.09 -2.83
C PHE A 281 12.85 -16.84 -2.01
N SER A 282 11.90 -15.93 -1.93
CA SER A 282 12.06 -14.74 -1.11
C SER A 282 11.89 -15.15 0.36
N LEU A 283 12.77 -14.64 1.22
CA LEU A 283 12.57 -14.71 2.68
C LEU A 283 11.22 -14.11 3.09
N GLY A 284 10.70 -13.17 2.28
CA GLY A 284 9.37 -12.60 2.46
C GLY A 284 8.27 -13.64 2.35
N HIS A 285 8.35 -14.56 1.38
CA HIS A 285 7.32 -15.58 1.18
C HIS A 285 7.19 -16.49 2.40
N GLU A 286 8.31 -16.99 2.95
CA GLU A 286 8.28 -17.82 4.15
C GLU A 286 7.72 -17.06 5.36
N VAL A 287 8.14 -15.81 5.57
CA VAL A 287 7.63 -14.97 6.67
C VAL A 287 6.12 -14.75 6.56
N VAL A 288 5.62 -14.38 5.38
CA VAL A 288 4.19 -14.17 5.15
C VAL A 288 3.41 -15.47 5.32
N GLU A 289 3.87 -16.56 4.69
CA GLU A 289 3.17 -17.84 4.71
C GLU A 289 3.15 -18.47 6.11
N PHE A 290 4.23 -18.33 6.90
CA PHE A 290 4.29 -18.82 8.29
C PHE A 290 3.16 -18.23 9.14
N TYR A 291 3.09 -16.89 9.20
CA TYR A 291 2.06 -16.21 10.00
C TYR A 291 0.66 -16.32 9.41
N LEU A 292 0.53 -16.39 8.09
CA LEU A 292 -0.77 -16.61 7.45
C LEU A 292 -1.34 -17.99 7.80
N LEU A 293 -0.50 -19.02 7.87
CA LEU A 293 -0.94 -20.34 8.29
C LEU A 293 -1.36 -20.34 9.77
N CYS A 294 -0.65 -19.62 10.65
CA CYS A 294 -1.10 -19.40 12.03
C CYS A 294 -2.48 -18.72 12.09
N GLU A 295 -2.69 -17.65 11.29
CA GLU A 295 -3.99 -16.98 11.19
C GLU A 295 -5.09 -17.96 10.77
N LYS A 296 -4.89 -18.66 9.65
CA LYS A 296 -5.90 -19.56 9.07
C LYS A 296 -6.20 -20.76 9.97
N TRP A 297 -5.20 -21.31 10.65
CA TRP A 297 -5.35 -22.41 11.61
C TRP A 297 -6.28 -22.02 12.76
N ARG A 298 -5.99 -20.88 13.40
CA ARG A 298 -6.79 -20.33 14.51
C ARG A 298 -8.21 -19.95 14.09
N ARG A 299 -8.41 -19.59 12.82
CA ARG A 299 -9.74 -19.28 12.26
C ARG A 299 -10.50 -20.50 11.74
N ALA A 300 -9.88 -21.67 11.72
CA ALA A 300 -10.41 -22.86 11.04
C ALA A 300 -10.76 -22.60 9.56
N GLU A 301 -9.88 -21.86 8.86
CA GLU A 301 -9.95 -21.59 7.41
C GLU A 301 -9.08 -22.56 6.58
N VAL A 302 -8.44 -23.52 7.25
CA VAL A 302 -7.71 -24.66 6.68
C VAL A 302 -8.23 -25.95 7.29
N GLU A 303 -7.97 -27.09 6.65
CA GLU A 303 -8.33 -28.40 7.20
C GLU A 303 -7.55 -28.69 8.49
N ASP A 304 -8.25 -29.24 9.50
CA ASP A 304 -7.65 -29.80 10.71
C ASP A 304 -6.92 -31.11 10.38
N SER A 305 -5.75 -30.98 9.75
CA SER A 305 -4.95 -32.10 9.30
C SER A 305 -3.53 -32.00 9.84
N ASN A 306 -2.99 -33.16 10.20
CA ASN A 306 -1.59 -33.27 10.62
C ASN A 306 -0.63 -32.81 9.51
N GLU A 307 -0.98 -32.99 8.24
CA GLU A 307 -0.13 -32.59 7.11
C GLU A 307 0.04 -31.06 7.03
N ILE A 308 -1.07 -30.30 7.13
CA ILE A 308 -1.02 -28.84 7.14
C ILE A 308 -0.24 -28.34 8.36
N PHE A 309 -0.48 -28.95 9.53
CA PHE A 309 0.21 -28.54 10.76
C PHE A 309 1.70 -28.88 10.73
N GLN A 310 2.08 -30.03 10.17
CA GLN A 310 3.48 -30.46 10.01
C GLN A 310 4.31 -29.44 9.23
N ARG A 311 3.71 -28.65 8.33
CA ARG A 311 4.42 -27.55 7.66
C ARG A 311 4.91 -26.50 8.67
N LEU A 312 4.14 -26.13 9.69
CA LEU A 312 4.59 -25.19 10.73
C LEU A 312 5.72 -25.80 11.57
N GLU A 313 5.56 -27.05 12.00
CA GLU A 313 6.57 -27.75 12.81
C GLU A 313 7.89 -27.90 12.06
N SER A 314 7.82 -28.25 10.76
CA SER A 314 9.00 -28.44 9.91
C SER A 314 9.74 -27.15 9.59
N ALA A 315 9.05 -26.00 9.70
CA ALA A 315 9.64 -24.69 9.49
C ALA A 315 10.44 -24.21 10.71
N VAL A 316 10.30 -24.82 11.89
CA VAL A 316 10.91 -24.33 13.13
C VAL A 316 12.00 -25.27 13.63
N ASP A 317 13.18 -24.75 13.95
CA ASP A 317 14.24 -25.55 14.59
C ASP A 317 13.81 -25.94 16.01
N SER A 318 14.09 -27.16 16.43
CA SER A 318 13.72 -27.65 17.78
C SER A 318 14.31 -26.81 18.92
N ASN A 319 15.39 -26.07 18.66
CA ASN A 319 16.03 -25.15 19.61
C ASN A 319 15.73 -23.68 19.32
N CYS A 320 14.74 -23.37 18.49
CA CYS A 320 14.40 -22.01 18.13
C CYS A 320 13.94 -21.23 19.36
N SER A 321 14.68 -20.19 19.73
CA SER A 321 14.31 -19.28 20.82
C SER A 321 13.36 -18.19 20.32
N LEU A 322 12.35 -17.87 21.11
CA LEU A 322 11.40 -16.79 20.88
C LEU A 322 11.43 -15.86 22.09
N VAL A 323 11.86 -14.62 21.88
CA VAL A 323 11.75 -13.54 22.85
C VAL A 323 10.51 -12.72 22.54
N HIS A 324 9.55 -12.76 23.45
CA HIS A 324 8.27 -12.06 23.31
C HIS A 324 8.39 -10.56 23.55
N PRO A 325 7.43 -9.75 23.03
CA PRO A 325 7.39 -8.31 23.28
C PRO A 325 7.32 -7.89 24.75
N TRP A 326 6.88 -8.78 25.65
CA TRP A 326 6.83 -8.55 27.10
C TRP A 326 8.07 -9.07 27.86
N GLY A 327 9.09 -9.54 27.15
CA GLY A 327 10.41 -9.88 27.71
C GLY A 327 10.57 -11.29 28.25
N VAL A 328 9.63 -12.20 27.97
CA VAL A 328 9.78 -13.64 28.27
C VAL A 328 10.44 -14.33 27.09
N GLU A 329 11.39 -15.23 27.37
CA GLU A 329 12.02 -16.09 26.39
C GLU A 329 11.49 -17.51 26.52
N GLU A 330 11.01 -18.07 25.42
CA GLU A 330 10.44 -19.41 25.31
C GLU A 330 10.99 -20.12 24.07
N ASN A 331 10.64 -21.39 23.91
CA ASN A 331 11.00 -22.17 22.73
C ASN A 331 9.86 -22.12 21.71
N LEU A 332 10.12 -21.59 20.53
CA LEU A 332 9.12 -21.45 19.46
C LEU A 332 8.56 -22.81 19.02
N PHE A 333 9.38 -23.86 19.00
CA PHE A 333 8.92 -25.20 18.63
C PHE A 333 7.86 -25.71 19.62
N THR A 334 8.05 -25.44 20.92
CA THR A 334 7.04 -25.75 21.95
C THR A 334 5.79 -24.89 21.80
N GLU A 335 5.94 -23.60 21.51
CA GLU A 335 4.79 -22.72 21.26
C GLU A 335 3.99 -23.17 20.02
N VAL A 336 4.67 -23.63 18.96
CA VAL A 336 4.00 -24.23 17.79
C VAL A 336 3.22 -25.47 18.23
N ASP A 337 3.76 -26.36 19.06
CA ASP A 337 2.97 -27.49 19.56
C ASP A 337 1.72 -27.05 20.37
N VAL A 338 1.81 -25.96 21.13
CA VAL A 338 0.65 -25.36 21.82
C VAL A 338 -0.40 -24.85 20.82
N LEU A 339 0.03 -24.20 19.73
CA LEU A 339 -0.85 -23.70 18.65
C LEU A 339 -1.72 -24.82 18.04
N ARG A 340 -1.24 -26.07 18.05
CA ARG A 340 -2.02 -27.24 17.59
C ARG A 340 -3.38 -27.30 18.28
N ASN A 341 -3.42 -26.97 19.58
CA ASN A 341 -4.64 -26.99 20.39
C ASN A 341 -5.50 -25.74 20.22
N CYS A 342 -5.04 -24.73 19.48
CA CYS A 342 -5.77 -23.49 19.20
C CYS A 342 -6.57 -23.53 17.89
N TYR A 343 -6.71 -24.69 17.24
CA TYR A 343 -7.48 -24.78 15.99
C TYR A 343 -8.91 -24.24 16.16
N GLY A 344 -9.27 -23.25 15.34
CA GLY A 344 -10.61 -22.65 15.37
C GLY A 344 -10.94 -21.77 16.59
N ASP A 345 -9.99 -21.46 17.48
CA ASP A 345 -10.23 -20.61 18.66
C ASP A 345 -10.67 -19.16 18.31
N GLN A 346 -10.33 -18.72 17.09
CA GLN A 346 -10.71 -17.45 16.50
C GLN A 346 -11.78 -17.56 15.40
N LYS A 347 -12.40 -18.74 15.24
CA LYS A 347 -13.45 -18.95 14.22
C LYS A 347 -14.61 -17.96 14.40
N GLY A 348 -14.94 -17.24 13.33
CA GLY A 348 -16.03 -16.25 13.31
C GLY A 348 -15.72 -14.93 14.03
N LYS A 349 -14.50 -14.74 14.57
CA LYS A 349 -14.06 -13.47 15.15
C LYS A 349 -13.31 -12.63 14.13
N GLN A 350 -13.20 -11.33 14.37
CA GLN A 350 -12.31 -10.45 13.60
C GLN A 350 -10.88 -10.67 14.08
N TYR A 351 -10.20 -11.64 13.47
CA TYR A 351 -8.81 -12.00 13.79
C TYR A 351 -8.02 -12.01 12.48
N ARG A 352 -7.03 -11.13 12.35
CA ARG A 352 -6.18 -11.03 11.14
C ARG A 352 -4.72 -10.82 11.54
N ILE A 353 -3.82 -11.47 10.82
CA ILE A 353 -2.38 -11.22 10.91
C ILE A 353 -1.90 -10.72 9.57
N TRP A 354 -1.08 -9.67 9.54
CA TRP A 354 -0.35 -9.31 8.33
C TRP A 354 1.05 -8.84 8.66
N ILE A 355 1.92 -8.96 7.66
CA ILE A 355 3.30 -8.55 7.76
C ILE A 355 3.46 -7.25 6.97
N ASP A 356 4.33 -6.37 7.46
CA ASP A 356 4.71 -5.13 6.79
C ASP A 356 6.22 -4.91 6.92
N ARG A 357 6.81 -4.20 5.96
CA ARG A 357 8.23 -3.79 5.97
C ARG A 357 9.23 -4.94 6.13
N ILE A 358 9.05 -6.03 5.39
CA ILE A 358 10.04 -7.12 5.36
C ILE A 358 11.38 -6.61 4.81
N ARG A 359 12.44 -6.77 5.59
CA ARG A 359 13.81 -6.31 5.31
C ARG A 359 14.81 -7.44 5.61
N PRO A 360 15.16 -8.28 4.62
CA PRO A 360 16.15 -9.32 4.80
C PRO A 360 17.58 -8.76 4.70
N LEU A 361 18.46 -9.28 5.55
CA LEU A 361 19.89 -9.01 5.58
C LEU A 361 20.65 -10.33 5.64
N LYS A 362 21.51 -10.59 4.66
CA LYS A 362 22.36 -11.78 4.66
C LYS A 362 23.47 -11.64 5.71
N ILE A 363 23.55 -12.59 6.65
CA ILE A 363 24.58 -12.62 7.70
C ILE A 363 25.74 -13.54 7.30
N SER A 364 25.41 -14.74 6.79
CA SER A 364 26.38 -15.73 6.30
C SER A 364 25.88 -16.37 5.01
N SER A 365 26.57 -17.40 4.50
CA SER A 365 26.12 -18.17 3.33
C SER A 365 24.72 -18.76 3.48
N ASP A 366 24.36 -19.15 4.69
CA ASP A 366 23.17 -19.95 5.05
C ASP A 366 22.27 -19.27 6.09
N ILE A 367 22.64 -18.12 6.64
CA ILE A 367 21.88 -17.42 7.69
C ILE A 367 21.47 -16.02 7.22
N TRP A 368 20.20 -15.71 7.48
CA TRP A 368 19.57 -14.44 7.18
C TRP A 368 18.95 -13.84 8.43
N LEU A 369 19.19 -12.55 8.63
CA LEU A 369 18.47 -11.74 9.60
C LEU A 369 17.33 -11.03 8.87
N VAL A 370 16.09 -11.28 9.26
CA VAL A 370 14.91 -10.65 8.64
C VAL A 370 14.21 -9.80 9.67
N LYS A 371 14.05 -8.51 9.37
CA LYS A 371 13.27 -7.57 10.18
C LYS A 371 11.94 -7.29 9.50
N PHE A 372 10.86 -7.25 10.25
CA PHE A 372 9.52 -6.93 9.76
C PHE A 372 8.64 -6.48 10.91
N ASP A 373 7.52 -5.86 10.60
CA ASP A 373 6.47 -5.67 11.60
C ASP A 373 5.41 -6.74 11.44
N LYS A 374 5.10 -7.42 12.56
CA LYS A 374 3.95 -8.30 12.68
C LYS A 374 2.80 -7.46 13.22
N TRP A 375 1.73 -7.38 12.44
CA TRP A 375 0.49 -6.77 12.85
C TRP A 375 -0.56 -7.82 13.15
N GLU A 376 -1.32 -7.60 14.22
CA GLU A 376 -2.43 -8.44 14.62
C GLU A 376 -3.65 -7.56 14.89
N LEU A 377 -4.77 -7.89 14.26
CA LEU A 377 -6.08 -7.33 14.56
C LEU A 377 -6.86 -8.39 15.33
N ILE A 378 -7.26 -8.06 16.56
CA ILE A 378 -8.09 -8.90 17.41
C ILE A 378 -9.31 -8.09 17.79
N GLU A 379 -10.46 -8.51 17.31
CA GLU A 379 -11.70 -7.73 17.35
C GLU A 379 -11.47 -6.33 16.78
N LYS A 380 -11.39 -5.30 17.64
CA LYS A 380 -11.17 -3.91 17.24
C LYS A 380 -9.80 -3.37 17.61
N GLU A 381 -8.99 -4.16 18.31
CA GLU A 381 -7.66 -3.75 18.77
C GLU A 381 -6.60 -4.18 17.77
N ARG A 382 -5.72 -3.24 17.41
CA ARG A 382 -4.57 -3.51 16.52
C ARG A 382 -3.29 -3.44 17.32
N HIS A 383 -2.54 -4.51 17.26
CA HIS A 383 -1.24 -4.66 17.89
C HIS A 383 -0.17 -4.76 16.82
N CYS A 384 1.00 -4.21 17.12
CA CYS A 384 2.14 -4.23 16.22
C CYS A 384 3.41 -4.50 17.01
N SER A 385 4.16 -5.51 16.59
CA SER A 385 5.49 -5.78 17.10
C SER A 385 6.52 -5.67 15.99
N LEU A 386 7.63 -4.99 16.27
CA LEU A 386 8.83 -5.07 15.45
C LEU A 386 9.49 -6.41 15.76
N THR A 387 9.55 -7.27 14.75
CA THR A 387 10.10 -8.62 14.86
C THR A 387 11.41 -8.69 14.10
N THR A 388 12.41 -9.30 14.74
CA THR A 388 13.70 -9.66 14.15
C THR A 388 13.85 -11.17 14.24
N ALA A 389 13.95 -11.83 13.09
CA ALA A 389 14.10 -13.28 13.00
C ALA A 389 15.43 -13.68 12.36
N LEU A 390 16.04 -14.75 12.86
CA LEU A 390 17.10 -15.46 12.16
C LEU A 390 16.51 -16.68 11.47
N LEU A 391 16.66 -16.72 10.14
CA LEU A 391 16.30 -17.87 9.32
C LEU A 391 17.57 -18.51 8.76
N LYS A 392 17.59 -19.83 8.76
CA LYS A 392 18.68 -20.64 8.21
C LYS A 392 18.20 -21.42 6.99
N THR A 393 19.03 -21.52 5.96
CA THR A 393 18.75 -22.37 4.80
C THR A 393 18.79 -23.85 5.20
N LYS A 394 17.71 -24.57 4.90
CA LYS A 394 17.55 -26.01 5.17
C LYS A 394 16.67 -26.62 4.07
N HIS A 395 17.27 -27.44 3.20
CA HIS A 395 16.63 -27.89 1.94
C HIS A 395 15.37 -28.75 2.11
N ASP A 396 15.27 -29.48 3.22
CA ASP A 396 14.15 -30.34 3.59
C ASP A 396 13.04 -29.58 4.35
N ALA A 397 13.25 -28.32 4.69
CA ALA A 397 12.24 -27.48 5.33
C ALA A 397 11.35 -26.76 4.29
N PRO A 398 10.13 -26.35 4.68
CA PRO A 398 9.28 -25.51 3.85
C PRO A 398 10.03 -24.28 3.33
N ASN A 399 9.86 -23.96 2.05
CA ASN A 399 10.55 -22.86 1.37
C ASN A 399 12.10 -22.91 1.50
N ALA A 400 12.66 -24.08 1.80
CA ALA A 400 14.07 -24.31 2.08
C ALA A 400 14.64 -23.44 3.24
N LEU A 401 13.81 -23.05 4.20
CA LEU A 401 14.14 -22.18 5.31
C LEU A 401 13.65 -22.75 6.65
N VAL A 402 14.43 -22.53 7.70
CA VAL A 402 14.05 -22.88 9.08
C VAL A 402 14.23 -21.66 9.99
N TRP A 403 13.25 -21.40 10.84
CA TRP A 403 13.29 -20.38 11.89
C TRP A 403 14.18 -20.87 13.03
N PHE A 404 15.16 -20.05 13.41
CA PHE A 404 16.18 -20.41 14.41
C PHE A 404 16.18 -19.49 15.64
N HIS A 405 15.76 -18.23 15.48
CA HIS A 405 15.60 -17.30 16.60
C HIS A 405 14.61 -16.21 16.19
N ILE A 406 13.76 -15.79 17.12
CA ILE A 406 12.83 -14.67 16.93
C ILE A 406 12.93 -13.77 18.16
N HIS A 407 12.99 -12.47 17.93
CA HIS A 407 12.86 -11.45 18.96
C HIS A 407 11.86 -10.40 18.50
N ALA A 408 10.75 -10.28 19.23
CA ALA A 408 9.71 -9.31 18.98
C ALA A 408 9.69 -8.23 20.07
N THR A 409 9.41 -6.99 19.69
CA THR A 409 9.30 -5.83 20.59
C THR A 409 8.08 -5.00 20.23
N TRP A 410 7.33 -4.50 21.21
CA TRP A 410 6.16 -3.65 20.91
C TRP A 410 6.61 -2.37 20.19
N ARG A 411 5.91 -2.02 19.11
CA ARG A 411 6.04 -0.67 18.53
C ARG A 411 5.40 0.35 19.45
N ASP A 412 5.97 1.56 19.49
CA ASP A 412 5.45 2.66 20.30
C ASP A 412 3.95 2.91 20.01
N GLY A 413 3.14 2.95 21.08
CA GLY A 413 1.69 3.13 20.99
C GLY A 413 0.88 1.87 20.72
N CYS A 414 1.50 0.69 20.57
CA CYS A 414 0.81 -0.59 20.29
C CYS A 414 0.82 -1.58 21.48
N GLY A 415 1.43 -1.23 22.62
CA GLY A 415 1.53 -2.09 23.79
C GLY A 415 0.54 -1.74 24.90
N ASN A 416 -0.30 -2.70 25.30
CA ASN A 416 -1.07 -2.64 26.53
C ASN A 416 -0.37 -3.52 27.61
N ARG A 417 -0.05 -2.95 28.78
CA ARG A 417 0.84 -3.60 29.79
C ARG A 417 0.24 -4.82 30.51
N ASN A 418 -1.02 -5.17 30.28
CA ASN A 418 -1.74 -6.18 31.09
C ASN A 418 -2.38 -7.30 30.27
N ILE A 419 -1.95 -7.50 29.03
CA ILE A 419 -2.54 -8.53 28.18
C ILE A 419 -1.52 -9.66 28.00
N LEU A 420 -1.68 -10.71 28.81
CA LEU A 420 -1.05 -12.01 28.60
C LEU A 420 -1.83 -12.72 27.49
N PHE A 421 -1.48 -12.47 26.23
CA PHE A 421 -1.96 -13.29 25.11
C PHE A 421 -0.89 -14.32 24.77
N PHE A 422 -1.28 -15.60 24.82
CA PHE A 422 -0.48 -16.70 24.32
C PHE A 422 -0.02 -16.40 22.90
N SER A 423 1.29 -16.37 22.78
CA SER A 423 2.10 -16.16 21.62
C SER A 423 1.97 -17.31 20.63
N ILE A 424 1.24 -17.06 19.54
CA ILE A 424 1.61 -17.24 18.13
C ILE A 424 0.52 -16.57 17.29
#